data_AF-D1AGP1-F1
#
_entry.id   AF-D1AGP1-F1
#
_cell.length_a   1.000
_cell.length_b   1.000
_cell.length_c   1.000
_cell.angle_alpha   90.00
_cell.angle_beta   90.00
_cell.angle_gamma   90.00
#
_symmetry.space_group_name_H-M   'P 1'
#
loop_
_entity.id
_entity.type
_entity.pdbx_description
1 polymer ?
#
loop_
_entity_poly.entity_id
_entity_poly.type
_entity_poly.pdbx_seq_one_letter_code
_entity_poly.pdbx_strand_id
1 'polypeptide(L)' 'MNKYKEIRKMMIDKDITWNFIIGKSKNYKSSWGLRGAIKNNQKKAIDEVESILEGV' A
#
# COMPACT_ATOMS: atom_id res chain seq x y z
N MET A 1 8.78 0.55 -14.23
CA MET A 1 7.76 -0.39 -13.71
C MET A 1 6.83 0.40 -12.80
N ASN A 2 5.51 0.16 -12.82
CA ASN A 2 4.57 0.98 -12.07
C ASN A 2 4.34 0.36 -10.68
N LYS A 3 4.98 0.91 -9.64
CA LYS A 3 4.98 0.35 -8.28
C LYS A 3 3.57 0.16 -7.71
N TYR A 4 2.65 1.05 -8.07
CA TYR A 4 1.24 0.93 -7.73
C TYR A 4 0.61 -0.37 -8.26
N LYS A 5 0.94 -0.77 -9.49
CA LYS A 5 0.42 -2.03 -10.08
C LYS A 5 0.98 -3.26 -9.39
N GLU A 6 2.27 -3.25 -9.02
CA GLU A 6 2.90 -4.33 -8.27
C GLU A 6 2.25 -4.52 -6.90
N ILE A 7 2.13 -3.44 -6.13
CA ILE A 7 1.46 -3.47 -4.82
C ILE A 7 0.02 -3.95 -4.97
N ARG A 8 -0.70 -3.49 -6.00
CA ARG A 8 -2.08 -3.93 -6.22
C ARG A 8 -2.17 -5.41 -6.54
N LYS A 9 -1.21 -5.97 -7.29
CA LYS A 9 -1.15 -7.41 -7.58
C LYS A 9 -0.90 -8.21 -6.30
N MET A 10 0.12 -7.83 -5.51
CA MET A 10 0.41 -8.48 -4.22
C MET A 10 -0.79 -8.45 -3.26
N MET A 11 -1.51 -7.34 -3.21
CA MET A 11 -2.75 -7.24 -2.44
C MET A 11 -3.82 -8.22 -2.92
N ILE A 12 -4.00 -8.41 -4.23
CA ILE A 12 -4.97 -9.36 -4.77
C ILE A 12 -4.55 -10.80 -4.45
N ASP A 13 -3.27 -11.12 -4.64
CA ASP A 13 -2.74 -12.46 -4.37
C ASP A 13 -2.90 -12.87 -2.89
N LYS A 14 -2.94 -11.89 -1.97
CA LYS A 14 -3.15 -12.09 -0.52
C LYS A 14 -4.59 -11.83 -0.03
N ASP A 15 -5.53 -11.53 -0.92
CA ASP A 15 -6.90 -11.10 -0.57
C ASP A 15 -6.97 -9.91 0.41
N ILE A 16 -6.07 -8.93 0.22
CA ILE A 16 -5.96 -7.74 1.05
C ILE A 16 -6.62 -6.53 0.40
N THR A 17 -7.37 -5.76 1.19
CA THR A 17 -8.01 -4.51 0.75
C THR A 17 -7.22 -3.28 1.18
N TRP A 18 -7.45 -2.16 0.50
CA TRP A 18 -6.84 -0.88 0.92
C TRP A 18 -7.31 -0.42 2.30
N ASN A 19 -8.52 -0.80 2.72
CA ASN A 19 -9.02 -0.48 4.04
C ASN A 19 -8.24 -1.22 5.12
N PHE A 20 -7.88 -2.48 4.86
CA PHE A 20 -6.99 -3.25 5.75
C PHE A 20 -5.62 -2.58 5.89
N ILE A 21 -5.01 -2.18 4.76
CA ILE A 21 -3.71 -1.48 4.77
C ILE A 21 -3.79 -0.19 5.58
N ILE A 22 -4.84 0.61 5.36
CA ILE A 22 -5.05 1.86 6.12
C ILE A 22 -5.27 1.58 7.61
N GLY A 23 -5.97 0.51 7.97
CA GLY A 23 -6.15 0.12 9.37
C GLY A 23 -4.85 -0.23 10.10
N LYS A 24 -3.80 -0.66 9.36
CA LYS A 24 -2.46 -0.93 9.90
C LYS A 24 -1.46 0.20 9.68
N SER A 25 -1.79 1.17 8.84
CA SER A 25 -0.90 2.28 8.49
C SER A 25 -0.77 3.26 9.65
N LYS A 26 0.46 3.71 9.89
CA LYS A 26 0.80 4.75 10.87
C LYS A 26 0.78 6.14 10.23
N ASN A 27 1.16 6.25 8.95
CA ASN A 27 1.33 7.54 8.29
C ASN A 27 0.14 7.96 7.41
N TYR A 28 -0.73 7.02 7.02
CA TYR A 28 -1.84 7.29 6.12
C TYR A 28 -3.18 6.91 6.73
N LYS A 29 -4.09 7.88 6.77
CA LYS A 29 -5.46 7.70 7.28
C LYS A 29 -6.52 7.59 6.17
N SER A 30 -6.12 7.77 4.91
CA SER A 30 -7.02 7.67 3.76
C SER A 30 -6.41 6.80 2.66
N SER A 31 -7.25 5.91 2.10
CA SER A 31 -6.83 5.04 1.00
C SER A 31 -6.46 5.86 -0.24
N TRP A 32 -7.17 6.96 -0.50
CA TRP A 32 -6.89 7.83 -1.64
C TRP A 32 -5.51 8.50 -1.53
N GLY A 33 -5.18 9.06 -0.37
CA GLY A 33 -3.87 9.68 -0.12
C GLY A 33 -2.72 8.68 -0.24
N LEU A 34 -2.87 7.49 0.32
CA LEU A 34 -1.88 6.42 0.22
C LEU A 34 -1.66 5.98 -1.23
N ARG A 35 -2.76 5.74 -1.98
CA ARG A 35 -2.67 5.37 -3.40
C ARG A 35 -1.99 6.47 -4.22
N GLY A 36 -2.29 7.74 -3.94
CA GLY A 36 -1.64 8.89 -4.59
C GLY A 36 -0.14 8.94 -4.30
N ALA A 37 0.26 8.76 -3.05
CA ALA A 37 1.67 8.73 -2.65
C ALA A 37 2.45 7.61 -3.36
N ILE A 38 1.88 6.40 -3.44
CA ILE A 38 2.49 5.27 -4.15
C ILE A 38 2.60 5.55 -5.65
N LYS A 39 1.54 6.12 -6.28
CA LYS A 39 1.57 6.50 -7.70
C LYS A 39 2.65 7.54 -8.00
N ASN A 40 2.96 8.40 -7.03
CA ASN A 40 4.03 9.40 -7.11
C ASN A 40 5.39 8.85 -6.65
N ASN A 41 5.56 7.53 -6.53
CA ASN A 41 6.78 6.86 -6.09
C ASN A 41 7.33 7.37 -4.75
N GLN A 42 6.44 7.79 -3.83
CA GLN A 42 6.87 8.18 -2.48
C GLN A 42 7.36 6.95 -1.73
N LYS A 43 8.66 6.87 -1.50
CA LYS A 43 9.33 5.74 -0.85
C LYS A 43 8.69 5.37 0.49
N LYS A 44 8.39 6.36 1.34
CA LYS A 44 7.72 6.12 2.64
C LYS A 44 6.40 5.36 2.53
N ALA A 45 5.58 5.69 1.52
CA ALA A 45 4.31 5.00 1.29
C ALA A 45 4.50 3.58 0.80
N ILE A 46 5.50 3.36 -0.06
CA ILE A 46 5.82 2.06 -0.62
C ILE A 46 6.34 1.14 0.49
N ASP A 47 7.39 1.57 1.20
CA ASP A 47 8.02 0.80 2.27
C ASP A 47 7.01 0.40 3.36
N GLU A 48 6.11 1.31 3.72
CA GLU A 48 5.06 1.03 4.72
C GLU A 48 4.07 -0.03 4.25
N VAL A 49 3.58 0.07 3.00
CA VAL A 49 2.63 -0.92 2.47
C VAL A 49 3.30 -2.27 2.27
N GLU A 50 4.54 -2.30 1.79
CA GLU A 50 5.29 -3.55 1.65
C GLU A 50 5.52 -4.23 2.99
N SER A 51 5.92 -3.47 4.02
CA SER A 51 6.07 -4.01 5.39
C SER A 51 4.75 -4.59 5.93
N ILE A 52 3.62 -3.93 5.65
CA ILE A 52 2.30 -4.46 6.04
C ILE A 52 1.96 -5.74 5.28
N LEU A 53 2.26 -5.81 3.98
CA LEU A 53 1.97 -6.98 3.13
C LEU A 53 2.88 -8.18 3.44
N GLU A 54 4.13 -7.94 3.85
CA GLU A 54 5.07 -8.98 4.28
C GLU A 54 4.71 -9.55 5.65
N GLY A 55 4.13 -8.72 6.53
CA GLY A 55 3.68 -9.13 7.87
C GLY A 55 2.29 -9.78 7.93
N VAL A 56 1.70 -10.15 6.78
CA VAL A 56 0.39 -10.82 6.63
C VAL A 56 0.57 -12.08 5.81
#